data_AF-A0A7V2LU30-F1
#
_entry.id   AF-A0A7V2LU30-F1
#
_cell.length_a   1.000
_cell.length_b   1.000
_cell.length_c   1.000
_cell.angle_alpha   90.00
_cell.angle_beta   90.00
_cell.angle_gamma   90.00
#
_symmetry.space_group_name_H-M   'P 1'
#
loop_
_entity.id
_entity.type
_entity.pdbx_description
1 polymer ?
#
loop_
_entity_poly.entity_id
_entity_poly.type
_entity_poly.pdbx_seq_one_letter_code
_entity_poly.pdbx_strand_id
1 'polypeptide(L)'
;MEVKVLGAVDGATVPWILLAVVLIFFLLWFVLRTRGPEEEGDAVGQFSAEDDLKVIEGIGPKLEQVLKEAGIKTYRDLAAKSAEEIRALLDAAGVARISNPQTWPEQAHLASEGRWEELKQLQGRLKGGLRV
;
A
#
# COMPACT_ATOMS: atom_id res chain seq x y z
N MET A 1 -39.70 42.68 54.73
CA MET A 1 -38.57 42.26 53.90
C MET A 1 -38.90 40.88 53.39
N GLU A 2 -39.35 40.77 52.14
CA GLU A 2 -39.73 39.50 51.52
C GLU A 2 -38.47 38.74 51.09
N VAL A 3 -38.30 37.53 51.64
CA VAL A 3 -37.38 36.53 51.10
C VAL A 3 -38.10 35.80 49.97
N LYS A 4 -37.60 36.01 48.75
CA LYS A 4 -38.12 35.43 47.51
C LYS A 4 -37.84 33.93 47.49
N VAL A 5 -38.91 33.14 47.55
CA VAL A 5 -38.93 31.72 47.19
C VAL A 5 -38.88 31.61 45.67
N LEU A 6 -37.91 30.90 45.11
CA LEU A 6 -38.04 30.19 43.83
C LEU A 6 -37.18 28.93 43.89
N GLY A 7 -37.76 27.86 44.42
CA GLY A 7 -37.44 26.50 43.98
C GLY A 7 -38.25 26.16 42.73
N ALA A 8 -37.95 24.97 42.19
CA ALA A 8 -38.63 24.25 41.12
C ALA A 8 -38.20 24.61 39.69
N VAL A 9 -37.22 23.83 39.20
CA VAL A 9 -37.14 23.49 37.77
C VAL A 9 -37.94 22.19 37.57
N ASP A 10 -39.26 22.32 37.42
CA ASP A 10 -40.14 21.19 37.07
C ASP A 10 -40.15 20.93 35.56
N GLY A 11 -40.14 19.64 35.19
CA GLY A 11 -40.92 19.15 34.05
C GLY A 11 -40.32 19.23 32.64
N ALA A 12 -39.73 18.11 32.21
CA ALA A 12 -39.80 17.54 30.86
C ALA A 12 -39.72 18.51 29.64
N THR A 13 -38.49 18.81 29.21
CA THR A 13 -38.20 18.93 27.77
C THR A 13 -37.01 18.03 27.48
N VAL A 14 -37.15 17.11 26.51
CA VAL A 14 -36.04 16.33 25.99
C VAL A 14 -34.99 17.36 25.54
N PRO A 15 -33.89 17.51 26.27
CA PRO A 15 -33.26 18.81 26.39
C PRO A 15 -32.48 19.09 25.13
N TRP A 16 -32.27 20.35 24.78
CA TRP A 16 -31.26 20.76 23.81
C TRP A 16 -29.90 20.08 24.03
N ILE A 17 -29.65 19.56 25.23
CA ILE A 17 -28.55 18.68 25.60
C ILE A 17 -28.52 17.37 24.78
N LEU A 18 -29.65 16.69 24.54
CA LEU A 18 -29.67 15.49 23.69
C LEU A 18 -29.41 15.84 22.22
N LEU A 19 -29.97 16.95 21.73
CA LEU A 19 -29.63 17.47 20.40
C LEU A 19 -28.16 17.91 20.32
N ALA A 20 -27.63 18.53 21.37
CA ALA A 20 -26.23 18.93 21.46
C ALA A 20 -25.31 17.72 21.54
N VAL A 21 -25.67 16.66 22.26
CA VAL A 21 -24.89 15.41 22.34
C VAL A 21 -24.92 14.67 21.01
N VAL A 22 -26.06 14.61 20.32
CA VAL A 22 -26.15 14.04 18.96
C VAL A 22 -25.40 14.90 17.94
N LEU A 23 -25.46 16.22 18.05
CA LEU A 23 -24.72 17.15 17.19
C LEU A 23 -23.23 17.08 17.46
N ILE A 24 -22.80 16.99 18.73
CA ILE A 24 -21.40 16.80 19.14
C ILE A 24 -20.92 15.44 18.66
N PHE A 25 -21.73 14.38 18.78
CA PHE A 25 -21.38 13.07 18.25
C PHE A 25 -21.31 13.08 16.72
N PHE A 26 -22.22 13.77 16.03
CA PHE A 26 -22.22 13.92 14.58
C PHE A 26 -21.07 14.79 14.09
N LEU A 27 -20.73 15.87 14.80
CA LEU A 27 -19.59 16.75 14.50
C LEU A 27 -18.27 16.09 14.87
N LEU A 28 -18.19 15.35 15.97
CA LEU A 28 -17.02 14.52 16.29
C LEU A 28 -16.87 13.41 15.28
N TRP A 29 -17.95 12.70 14.94
CA TRP A 29 -17.96 11.70 13.88
C TRP A 29 -17.55 12.32 12.55
N PHE A 30 -18.04 13.51 12.21
CA PHE A 30 -17.70 14.22 10.97
C PHE A 30 -16.25 14.72 10.97
N VAL A 31 -15.75 15.29 12.07
CA VAL A 31 -14.37 15.75 12.25
C VAL A 31 -13.37 14.60 12.38
N LEU A 32 -13.78 13.47 12.94
CA LEU A 32 -13.02 12.22 12.94
C LEU A 32 -13.08 11.54 11.56
N ARG A 33 -14.15 11.73 10.78
CA ARG A 33 -14.34 11.20 9.42
C ARG A 33 -13.63 12.03 8.34
N THR A 34 -13.40 13.32 8.55
CA THR A 34 -12.59 14.16 7.63
C THR A 34 -11.11 13.86 7.73
N ARG A 35 -10.67 13.13 8.76
CA ARG A 35 -9.50 12.25 8.66
C ARG A 35 -10.00 10.91 8.12
N GLY A 36 -10.34 10.88 6.84
CA GLY A 36 -10.52 9.60 6.14
C GLY A 36 -9.26 8.76 6.37
N PRO A 37 -9.34 7.42 6.42
CA PRO A 37 -8.14 6.60 6.43
C PRO A 37 -7.33 7.04 5.22
N GLU A 38 -6.28 7.82 5.47
CA GLU A 38 -5.33 8.24 4.46
C GLU A 38 -4.68 6.95 4.03
N GLU A 39 -5.19 6.33 2.95
CA GLU A 39 -4.59 5.21 2.21
C GLU A 39 -3.49 4.54 3.05
N GLU A 40 -3.90 3.89 4.13
CA GLU A 40 -2.98 3.19 5.00
C GLU A 40 -2.58 1.97 4.19
N GLY A 41 -1.56 2.17 3.35
CA GLY A 41 -0.56 1.17 3.08
C GLY A 41 0.03 0.79 4.43
N ASP A 42 -0.73 -0.03 5.15
CA ASP A 42 -0.37 -0.68 6.40
C ASP A 42 0.61 -1.79 6.03
N ALA A 43 1.72 -1.40 5.44
CA ALA A 43 2.97 -2.11 5.57
C ALA A 43 3.46 -1.80 6.98
N VAL A 44 2.82 -2.43 7.97
CA VAL A 44 3.61 -2.99 9.06
C VAL A 44 4.70 -3.76 8.35
N GLY A 45 5.89 -3.15 8.27
CA GLY A 45 7.08 -3.78 7.75
C GLY A 45 7.31 -5.01 8.60
N GLN A 46 6.70 -6.13 8.18
CA GLN A 46 7.26 -7.42 8.47
C GLN A 46 8.69 -7.26 8.00
N PHE A 47 9.63 -7.39 8.92
CA PHE A 47 11.01 -7.73 8.58
C PHE A 47 10.99 -9.14 7.97
N SER A 48 10.27 -9.28 6.86
CA SER A 48 10.35 -10.37 5.95
C SER A 48 11.73 -10.25 5.35
N ALA A 49 12.49 -11.33 5.40
CA ALA A 49 13.77 -11.42 4.70
C ALA A 49 13.60 -11.34 3.16
N GLU A 50 12.37 -11.23 2.67
CA GLU A 50 12.00 -11.20 1.26
C GLU A 50 11.37 -9.86 0.90
N ASP A 51 11.79 -9.32 -0.23
CA ASP A 51 11.28 -8.07 -0.81
C ASP A 51 9.94 -8.32 -1.53
N ASP A 52 9.18 -7.24 -1.76
CA ASP A 52 8.01 -7.26 -2.64
C ASP A 52 8.45 -7.08 -4.10
N LEU A 53 8.59 -8.19 -4.83
CA LEU A 53 9.06 -8.15 -6.22
C LEU A 53 8.02 -7.54 -7.18
N LYS A 54 6.77 -7.33 -6.77
CA LYS A 54 5.73 -6.69 -7.60
C LYS A 54 5.99 -5.19 -7.79
N VAL A 55 6.93 -4.61 -7.04
CA VAL A 55 7.46 -3.25 -7.30
C VAL A 55 8.10 -3.14 -8.68
N ILE A 56 8.58 -4.26 -9.22
CA ILE A 56 9.16 -4.35 -10.56
C ILE A 56 8.04 -4.46 -11.61
N GLU A 57 7.98 -3.51 -12.53
CA GLU A 57 6.97 -3.47 -13.56
C GLU A 57 7.08 -4.71 -14.47
N GLY A 58 5.95 -5.40 -14.63
CA GLY A 58 5.86 -6.67 -15.35
C GLY A 58 5.87 -7.91 -14.44
N ILE A 59 6.15 -7.76 -13.14
CA ILE A 59 6.06 -8.84 -12.15
C ILE A 59 4.72 -8.76 -11.41
N GLY A 60 3.79 -9.66 -11.75
CA GLY A 60 2.54 -9.86 -11.00
C GLY A 60 2.67 -10.90 -9.89
N PRO A 61 1.64 -11.07 -9.03
CA PRO A 61 1.66 -11.99 -7.89
C PRO A 61 2.07 -13.42 -8.25
N LYS A 62 1.64 -13.92 -9.42
CA LYS A 62 1.99 -15.27 -9.88
C LYS A 62 3.47 -15.41 -10.23
N LEU A 63 4.06 -14.39 -10.83
CA LEU A 63 5.48 -14.39 -11.21
C LEU A 63 6.36 -14.21 -9.98
N GLU A 64 5.97 -13.32 -9.05
CA GLU A 64 6.62 -13.19 -7.75
C GLU A 64 6.70 -14.54 -7.02
N GLN A 65 5.59 -15.28 -6.95
CA GLN A 65 5.57 -16.60 -6.31
C GLN A 65 6.60 -17.55 -6.95
N VAL A 66 6.61 -17.65 -8.29
CA VAL A 66 7.54 -18.53 -9.01
C VAL A 66 8.99 -18.13 -8.78
N LEU A 67 9.29 -16.83 -8.78
CA LEU A 67 10.64 -16.31 -8.53
C LEU A 67 11.10 -16.63 -7.10
N LYS A 68 10.22 -16.45 -6.11
CA LYS A 68 10.50 -16.77 -4.70
C LYS A 68 10.71 -18.26 -4.48
N GLU A 69 9.90 -19.12 -5.11
CA GLU A 69 10.08 -20.57 -5.13
C GLU A 69 11.42 -20.98 -5.77
N ALA A 70 11.89 -20.22 -6.77
CA ALA A 70 13.20 -20.38 -7.39
C ALA A 70 14.36 -19.75 -6.59
N GLY A 71 14.10 -19.21 -5.40
CA GLY A 71 15.11 -18.62 -4.51
C GLY A 71 15.44 -17.15 -4.79
N ILE A 72 14.75 -16.50 -5.72
CA ILE A 72 14.86 -15.05 -5.95
C ILE A 72 13.88 -14.36 -5.02
N LYS A 73 14.38 -13.94 -3.84
CA LYS A 73 13.55 -13.42 -2.76
C LYS A 73 13.73 -11.93 -2.52
N THR A 74 14.86 -11.37 -2.95
CA THR A 74 15.18 -9.96 -2.77
C THR A 74 15.39 -9.26 -4.11
N TYR A 75 15.32 -7.93 -4.12
CA TYR A 75 15.71 -7.12 -5.27
C TYR A 75 17.16 -7.38 -5.67
N ARG A 76 18.04 -7.64 -4.68
CA ARG A 76 19.44 -7.97 -4.93
C ARG A 76 19.58 -9.31 -5.67
N ASP A 77 18.81 -10.32 -5.27
CA ASP A 77 18.82 -11.62 -5.94
C ASP A 77 18.35 -11.49 -7.40
N LEU A 78 17.29 -10.70 -7.62
CA LEU A 78 16.74 -10.48 -8.95
C LEU A 78 17.69 -9.65 -9.84
N ALA A 79 18.33 -8.62 -9.28
CA ALA A 79 19.32 -7.79 -9.96
C ALA A 79 20.59 -8.57 -10.35
N ALA A 80 20.94 -9.59 -9.58
CA ALA A 80 22.11 -10.44 -9.84
C ALA A 80 21.88 -11.46 -10.97
N LYS A 81 20.65 -11.57 -11.50
CA LYS A 81 20.30 -12.48 -12.59
C LYS A 81 20.22 -11.77 -13.93
N SER A 82 20.64 -12.45 -14.98
CA SER A 82 20.40 -11.99 -16.35
C SER A 82 18.92 -12.20 -16.74
N ALA A 83 18.45 -11.45 -17.73
CA ALA A 83 17.11 -11.64 -18.28
C ALA A 83 16.90 -13.06 -18.83
N GLU A 84 17.94 -13.66 -19.40
CA GLU A 84 17.95 -15.04 -19.91
C GLU A 84 17.87 -16.07 -18.79
N GLU A 85 18.57 -15.87 -17.68
CA GLU A 85 18.46 -16.74 -16.51
C GLU A 85 17.06 -16.71 -15.91
N ILE A 86 16.49 -15.51 -15.75
CA ILE A 86 15.12 -15.33 -15.26
C ILE A 86 14.13 -16.00 -16.22
N ARG A 87 14.31 -15.76 -17.54
CA ARG A 87 13.51 -16.38 -18.59
C ARG A 87 13.52 -17.91 -18.48
N ALA A 88 14.69 -18.52 -18.30
CA ALA A 88 14.84 -19.97 -18.16
C ALA A 88 14.12 -20.51 -16.92
N LEU A 89 14.18 -19.80 -15.78
CA LEU A 89 13.46 -20.18 -14.56
C LEU A 89 11.93 -20.14 -14.77
N LEU A 90 11.43 -19.09 -15.42
CA LEU A 90 10.01 -18.96 -15.73
C LEU A 90 9.56 -20.01 -16.76
N ASP A 91 10.43 -20.40 -17.70
CA ASP A 91 10.16 -21.43 -18.71
C ASP A 91 10.06 -22.81 -18.03
N ALA A 92 10.95 -23.11 -17.07
CA ALA A 92 10.88 -24.33 -16.25
C ALA A 92 9.58 -24.42 -15.43
N ALA A 93 9.04 -23.28 -15.00
CA ALA A 93 7.75 -23.17 -14.31
C ALA A 93 6.54 -23.08 -15.25
N GLY A 94 6.74 -23.06 -16.58
CA GLY A 94 5.67 -23.01 -17.57
C GLY A 94 4.93 -21.67 -17.68
N VAL A 95 5.46 -20.59 -17.09
CA VAL A 95 4.81 -19.27 -17.03
C VAL A 95 5.47 -18.20 -17.90
N ALA A 96 6.61 -18.49 -18.54
CA ALA A 96 7.34 -17.47 -19.26
C ALA A 96 6.59 -16.87 -20.47
N ARG A 97 5.58 -17.54 -21.02
CA ARG A 97 4.83 -17.04 -22.19
C ARG A 97 4.07 -15.74 -21.94
N ILE A 98 3.80 -15.41 -20.67
CA ILE A 98 3.00 -14.24 -20.27
C ILE A 98 3.87 -13.08 -19.77
N SER A 99 5.20 -13.18 -19.87
CA SER A 99 6.13 -12.23 -19.25
C SER A 99 7.36 -11.98 -20.11
N ASN A 100 7.93 -10.79 -19.99
CA ASN A 100 9.22 -10.47 -20.60
C ASN A 100 10.15 -9.85 -19.54
N PRO A 101 11.22 -10.57 -19.10
CA PRO A 101 12.08 -10.13 -18.00
C PRO A 101 13.19 -9.16 -18.41
N GLN A 102 13.21 -8.68 -19.67
CA GLN A 102 14.33 -7.87 -20.21
C GLN A 102 14.73 -6.66 -19.35
N THR A 103 13.78 -6.00 -18.68
CA THR A 103 14.06 -4.83 -17.83
C THR A 103 14.06 -5.14 -16.34
N TRP A 104 13.70 -6.36 -15.92
CA TRP A 104 13.55 -6.68 -14.51
C TRP A 104 14.86 -6.58 -13.73
N PRO A 105 16.02 -7.06 -14.24
CA PRO A 105 17.29 -6.89 -13.53
C PRO A 105 17.65 -5.42 -13.28
N GLU A 106 17.43 -4.54 -14.26
CA GLU A 106 17.73 -3.11 -14.16
C GLU A 106 16.83 -2.41 -13.14
N GLN A 107 15.52 -2.68 -13.19
CA GLN A 107 14.57 -2.18 -12.21
C GLN A 107 14.90 -2.68 -10.79
N ALA A 108 15.26 -3.96 -10.66
CA ALA A 108 15.61 -4.57 -9.38
C ALA A 108 16.92 -4.00 -8.82
N HIS A 109 17.88 -3.67 -9.68
CA HIS A 109 19.12 -3.02 -9.26
C HIS A 109 18.81 -1.65 -8.62
N LEU A 110 17.99 -0.83 -9.27
CA LEU A 110 17.55 0.46 -8.73
C LEU A 110 16.82 0.30 -7.39
N ALA A 111 15.91 -0.66 -7.28
CA ALA A 111 15.20 -0.97 -6.04
C ALA A 111 16.15 -1.43 -4.92
N SER A 112 17.12 -2.29 -5.24
CA SER A 112 18.09 -2.83 -4.28
C SER A 112 19.01 -1.76 -3.69
N GLU A 113 19.20 -0.64 -4.40
CA GLU A 113 20.00 0.49 -3.96
C GLU A 113 19.15 1.65 -3.41
N GLY A 114 17.83 1.45 -3.28
CA GLY A 114 16.91 2.48 -2.78
C GLY A 114 16.75 3.67 -3.73
N ARG A 115 17.11 3.54 -5.01
CA ARG A 115 17.00 4.59 -6.03
C ARG A 115 15.58 4.68 -6.60
N TRP A 116 14.62 4.94 -5.72
CA TRP A 116 13.18 4.90 -6.05
C TRP A 116 12.75 5.92 -7.11
N GLU A 117 13.35 7.11 -7.10
CA GLU A 117 13.03 8.16 -8.08
C GLU A 117 13.52 7.76 -9.49
N GLU A 118 14.73 7.21 -9.59
CA GLU A 118 15.26 6.68 -10.85
C GLU A 118 14.46 5.47 -11.35
N LEU A 119 14.03 4.59 -10.44
CA LEU A 119 13.14 3.48 -10.78
C LEU A 119 11.83 3.99 -11.39
N LYS A 120 11.21 5.01 -10.78
CA LYS A 120 9.98 5.62 -11.29
C LYS A 120 10.18 6.27 -12.65
N GLN A 121 11.31 6.94 -12.87
CA GLN A 121 11.65 7.52 -14.18
C GLN A 121 11.92 6.44 -15.24
N LEU A 122 12.52 5.32 -14.86
CA LEU A 122 12.66 4.16 -15.74
C LEU A 122 11.29 3.62 -16.12
N GLN A 123 10.44 3.31 -15.15
CA GLN A 123 9.08 2.78 -15.34
C GLN A 123 8.19 3.71 -16.16
N GLY A 124 8.32 5.03 -16.00
CA GLY A 124 7.60 6.02 -16.83
C GLY A 124 7.92 5.95 -18.32
N ARG A 125 9.02 5.28 -18.71
CA ARG A 125 9.43 5.02 -20.10
C ARG A 125 9.16 3.57 -20.54
N LEU A 126 8.51 2.77 -19.70
CA LEU A 126 8.14 1.40 -19.98
C LEU A 126 6.62 1.29 -20.23
N LYS A 127 6.24 0.19 -20.89
CA LYS A 127 4.85 -0.25 -20.98
C LYS A 127 4.77 -1.74 -20.66
N GLY A 128 4.29 -2.07 -19.47
CA GLY A 128 4.26 -3.44 -18.97
C GLY A 128 5.66 -4.03 -18.79
N GLY A 129 6.65 -3.21 -18.46
CA GLY A 129 8.06 -3.61 -18.30
C GLY A 129 8.86 -3.64 -19.60
N LEU A 130 8.32 -3.14 -20.71
CA LEU A 130 8.99 -3.10 -22.01
C LEU A 130 9.32 -1.68 -22.43
N ARG A 131 10.52 -1.46 -22.96
CA ARG A 131 10.92 -0.18 -23.56
C ARG A 131 10.03 0.09 -24.77
N VAL A 132 9.36 1.24 -24.77
CA VAL A 132 8.51 1.73 -25.86
C VAL A 132 9.21 2.73 -26.76
#